data_AF-A0A2U8DMH8-F1
#
_entry.id   AF-A0A2U8DMH8-F1
#
_cell.length_a   1.000
_cell.length_b   1.000
_cell.length_c   1.000
_cell.angle_alpha   90.00
_cell.angle_beta   90.00
_cell.angle_gamma   90.00
#
_symmetry.space_group_name_H-M   'P 1'
#
loop_
_entity.id
_entity.type
_entity.pdbx_description
1 polymer ?
#
loop_
_entity_poly.entity_id
_entity_poly.type
_entity_poly.pdbx_seq_one_letter_code
_entity_poly.pdbx_strand_id
1 'polypeptide(L)'
;MSILKKKKGFTLIEVLCAITLFSTLFITCLRTELDALNLEKYNKSMKKYLVGMEYIKNNMIYNFTYNDLQNLKDQGKYYCSINTEELDNFKGENLRRLFTKGKPEKKPYIVMNIDGDKVYKVNLKLYVKILNKERIMQCEFYKGKYKK
;
A
#
# COMPACT_ATOMS: atom_id res chain seq x y z
N MET A 1 -27.44 -53.37 49.04
CA MET A 1 -27.81 -53.01 47.65
C MET A 1 -27.54 -51.52 47.46
N SER A 2 -26.35 -51.18 46.95
CA SER A 2 -25.94 -49.77 46.78
C SER A 2 -26.63 -49.18 45.56
N ILE A 3 -27.57 -48.26 45.78
CA ILE A 3 -28.23 -47.52 44.72
C ILE A 3 -27.21 -46.52 44.17
N LEU A 4 -26.57 -46.86 43.04
CA LEU A 4 -25.79 -45.92 42.23
C LEU A 4 -26.73 -44.81 41.74
N LYS A 5 -26.79 -43.68 42.46
CA LYS A 5 -27.44 -42.45 41.99
C LYS A 5 -26.76 -42.01 40.69
N LYS A 6 -27.35 -42.30 39.53
CA LYS A 6 -26.86 -41.81 38.22
C LYS A 6 -26.81 -40.27 38.26
N LYS A 7 -25.60 -39.71 38.30
CA LYS A 7 -25.29 -38.25 38.31
C LYS A 7 -25.57 -37.56 36.96
N LYS A 8 -26.74 -37.80 36.33
CA LYS A 8 -27.06 -37.30 34.98
C LYS A 8 -26.96 -35.78 34.82
N GLY A 9 -27.22 -35.02 35.90
CA GLY A 9 -27.11 -33.55 35.89
C GLY A 9 -25.68 -33.01 35.79
N PHE A 10 -24.70 -33.71 36.37
CA PHE A 10 -23.28 -33.32 36.26
C PHE A 10 -22.75 -33.51 34.84
N THR A 11 -23.16 -34.60 34.18
CA THR A 11 -22.79 -34.88 32.78
C THR A 11 -23.31 -33.83 31.80
N LEU A 12 -24.51 -33.26 32.04
CA LEU A 12 -25.07 -32.24 31.15
C LEU A 12 -24.30 -30.91 31.26
N ILE A 13 -23.90 -30.52 32.48
CA ILE A 13 -23.08 -29.32 32.71
C ILE A 13 -21.70 -29.49 32.07
N GLU A 14 -21.07 -30.66 32.22
CA GLU A 14 -19.77 -30.97 31.60
C GLU A 14 -19.81 -30.84 30.06
N VAL A 15 -20.86 -31.36 29.43
CA VAL A 15 -21.05 -31.25 27.98
C VAL A 15 -21.23 -29.79 27.54
N LEU A 16 -22.03 -29.00 28.26
CA LEU A 16 -22.22 -27.58 27.96
C LEU A 16 -20.92 -26.78 28.12
N CYS A 17 -20.14 -27.05 29.17
CA CYS A 17 -18.83 -26.44 29.36
C CYS A 17 -17.88 -26.81 28.21
N ALA A 18 -17.82 -28.08 27.82
CA ALA A 18 -16.99 -28.54 26.72
C ALA A 18 -17.36 -27.86 25.38
N ILE A 19 -18.66 -27.75 25.07
CA ILE A 19 -19.14 -27.06 23.86
C ILE A 19 -18.78 -25.58 23.88
N THR A 20 -18.90 -24.93 25.04
CA THR A 20 -18.60 -23.50 25.17
C THR A 20 -17.11 -23.22 24.98
N LEU A 21 -16.25 -24.03 25.60
CA LEU A 21 -14.80 -23.95 25.42
C LEU A 21 -14.42 -24.19 23.96
N PHE A 22 -14.95 -25.25 23.36
CA PHE A 22 -14.70 -25.57 21.95
C PHE A 22 -15.15 -24.43 21.04
N SER A 23 -16.37 -23.92 21.24
CA SER A 23 -16.92 -22.83 20.42
C SER A 23 -16.08 -21.56 20.52
N THR A 24 -15.60 -21.23 21.72
CA THR A 24 -14.74 -20.06 21.93
C THR A 24 -13.40 -20.21 21.22
N LEU A 25 -12.76 -21.37 21.34
CA LEU A 25 -11.51 -21.68 20.64
C LEU A 25 -11.71 -21.68 19.12
N PHE A 26 -12.80 -22.26 18.65
CA PHE A 26 -13.13 -22.34 17.23
C PHE A 26 -13.37 -20.97 16.62
N ILE A 27 -14.18 -20.12 17.26
CA ILE A 27 -14.41 -18.73 16.83
C ILE A 27 -13.10 -17.94 16.82
N THR A 28 -12.25 -18.14 17.83
CA THR A 28 -10.95 -17.47 17.90
C THR A 28 -10.05 -17.90 16.73
N CYS A 29 -10.01 -19.20 16.42
CA CYS A 29 -9.26 -19.71 15.27
C CYS A 29 -9.76 -19.10 13.95
N LEU A 30 -11.07 -19.06 13.74
CA LEU A 30 -11.66 -18.43 12.54
C LEU A 30 -11.33 -16.93 12.44
N ARG A 31 -11.33 -16.21 13.56
CA ARG A 31 -10.95 -14.79 13.58
C ARG A 31 -9.48 -14.59 13.20
N THR A 32 -8.59 -15.40 13.76
CA THR A 32 -7.17 -15.36 13.44
C THR A 32 -6.92 -15.63 11.95
N GLU A 33 -7.65 -16.58 11.36
CA GLU A 33 -7.55 -16.87 9.92
C GLU A 33 -8.02 -15.70 9.06
N LEU A 34 -9.15 -15.08 9.42
CA LEU A 34 -9.65 -13.87 8.75
C LEU A 34 -8.65 -12.71 8.86
N ASP A 35 -8.03 -12.53 10.02
CA ASP A 35 -7.00 -11.51 10.23
C ASP A 35 -5.74 -11.80 9.41
N ALA A 36 -5.33 -13.05 9.29
CA ALA A 36 -4.22 -13.48 8.45
C ALA A 36 -4.50 -13.16 6.97
N LEU A 37 -5.70 -13.48 6.46
CA LEU A 37 -6.11 -13.15 5.09
C LEU A 37 -6.15 -11.64 4.84
N ASN A 38 -6.64 -10.87 5.82
CA ASN A 38 -6.64 -9.40 5.74
C ASN A 38 -5.21 -8.85 5.68
N LEU A 39 -4.31 -9.39 6.49
CA LEU A 39 -2.91 -9.00 6.53
C LEU A 39 -2.19 -9.37 5.22
N GLU A 40 -2.46 -10.55 4.65
CA GLU A 40 -1.93 -10.95 3.36
C GLU A 40 -2.38 -10.00 2.25
N LYS A 41 -3.68 -9.68 2.19
CA LYS A 41 -4.25 -8.73 1.23
C LYS A 41 -3.65 -7.33 1.38
N TYR A 42 -3.44 -6.88 2.61
CA TYR A 42 -2.75 -5.64 2.91
C TYR A 42 -1.32 -5.64 2.36
N ASN A 43 -0.54 -6.68 2.68
CA ASN A 43 0.85 -6.81 2.26
C ASN A 43 1.00 -6.89 0.74
N LYS A 44 0.12 -7.65 0.05
CA LYS A 44 0.08 -7.73 -1.41
C LYS A 44 -0.19 -6.36 -2.03
N SER A 45 -1.15 -5.61 -1.48
CA SER A 45 -1.46 -4.24 -1.93
C SER A 45 -0.26 -3.31 -1.71
N MET A 46 0.33 -3.33 -0.51
CA MET A 46 1.51 -2.52 -0.19
C MET A 46 2.69 -2.82 -1.11
N LYS A 47 2.98 -4.09 -1.37
CA LYS A 47 4.04 -4.51 -2.29
C LYS A 47 3.81 -3.94 -3.69
N LYS A 48 2.59 -4.03 -4.21
CA LYS A 48 2.21 -3.48 -5.53
C LYS A 48 2.52 -1.98 -5.62
N TYR A 49 2.14 -1.22 -4.59
CA TYR A 49 2.39 0.22 -4.51
C TYR A 49 3.88 0.57 -4.35
N LEU A 50 4.63 -0.19 -3.55
CA LEU A 50 6.08 -0.03 -3.41
C LEU A 50 6.80 -0.21 -4.74
N VAL A 51 6.50 -1.31 -5.45
CA VAL A 51 7.10 -1.62 -6.75
C VAL A 51 6.80 -0.51 -7.74
N GLY A 52 5.56 0.00 -7.77
CA GLY A 52 5.21 1.10 -8.65
C GLY A 52 5.90 2.42 -8.33
N MET A 53 5.99 2.74 -7.05
CA MET A 53 6.72 3.92 -6.59
C MET A 53 8.21 3.84 -6.95
N GLU A 54 8.81 2.67 -6.76
CA GLU A 54 10.20 2.42 -7.09
C GLU A 54 10.46 2.49 -8.60
N TYR A 55 9.55 1.94 -9.41
CA TYR A 55 9.60 2.07 -10.87
C TYR A 55 9.60 3.54 -11.31
N ILE A 56 8.67 4.35 -10.79
CA ILE A 56 8.57 5.78 -11.10
C ILE A 56 9.84 6.52 -10.67
N LYS A 57 10.30 6.29 -9.43
CA LYS A 57 11.55 6.86 -8.91
C LYS A 57 12.73 6.52 -9.82
N ASN A 58 12.91 5.25 -10.16
CA ASN A 58 14.04 4.80 -10.97
C ASN A 58 13.98 5.37 -12.39
N ASN A 59 12.80 5.40 -13.01
CA ASN A 59 12.64 6.01 -14.32
C ASN A 59 12.97 7.51 -14.29
N MET A 60 12.58 8.24 -13.25
CA MET A 60 12.97 9.64 -13.08
C MET A 60 14.49 9.80 -12.82
N ILE A 61 15.12 8.89 -12.09
CA ILE A 61 16.57 8.93 -11.86
C ILE A 61 17.33 8.67 -13.16
N TYR A 62 16.96 7.66 -13.93
CA TYR A 62 17.76 7.20 -15.07
C TYR A 62 17.34 7.77 -16.42
N ASN A 63 16.05 8.03 -16.63
CA ASN A 63 15.49 8.41 -17.94
C ASN A 63 15.04 9.88 -18.03
N PHE A 64 15.00 10.62 -16.92
CA PHE A 64 14.72 12.06 -16.94
C PHE A 64 16.03 12.83 -16.94
N THR A 65 16.11 13.81 -17.84
CA THR A 65 17.19 14.80 -17.84
C THR A 65 16.89 15.90 -16.81
N TYR A 66 17.90 16.70 -16.49
CA TYR A 66 17.73 17.88 -15.65
C TYR A 66 16.65 18.83 -16.20
N ASN A 67 16.66 19.05 -17.52
CA ASN A 67 15.72 19.93 -18.19
C ASN A 67 14.28 19.37 -18.15
N ASP A 68 14.09 18.06 -18.11
CA ASP A 68 12.76 17.47 -17.97
C ASP A 68 12.14 17.79 -16.61
N LEU A 69 12.93 17.68 -15.54
CA LEU A 69 12.49 18.04 -14.19
C LEU A 69 12.22 19.55 -14.07
N GLN A 70 13.07 20.36 -14.70
CA GLN A 70 12.87 21.81 -14.78
C GLN A 70 11.56 22.13 -15.50
N ASN A 71 11.29 21.52 -16.65
CA ASN A 71 10.04 21.71 -17.39
C ASN A 71 8.81 21.31 -16.57
N LEU A 72 8.88 20.24 -15.77
CA LEU A 72 7.78 19.84 -14.89
C LEU A 72 7.55 20.84 -13.76
N LYS A 73 8.63 21.37 -13.16
CA LYS A 73 8.60 22.43 -12.15
C LYS A 73 7.96 23.70 -12.73
N ASP A 74 8.45 24.17 -13.87
CA ASP A 74 8.01 25.41 -14.53
C ASP A 74 6.56 25.31 -15.01
N GLN A 75 6.13 24.12 -15.46
CA GLN A 75 4.73 23.87 -15.84
C GLN A 75 3.80 23.61 -14.65
N GLY A 76 4.33 23.47 -13.43
CA GLY A 76 3.55 23.12 -12.24
C GLY A 76 2.92 21.72 -12.30
N LYS A 77 3.53 20.79 -13.03
CA LYS A 77 3.03 19.42 -13.22
C LYS A 77 3.52 18.52 -12.09
N TYR A 78 2.80 18.54 -10.98
CA TYR A 78 3.20 17.86 -9.74
C TYR A 78 2.44 16.56 -9.48
N TYR A 79 1.36 16.27 -10.20
CA TYR A 79 0.47 15.17 -9.83
C TYR A 79 0.43 14.06 -10.88
N CYS A 80 0.53 12.81 -10.44
CA CYS A 80 0.45 11.65 -11.33
C CYS A 80 -0.60 10.68 -10.79
N SER A 81 -1.65 10.42 -11.58
CA SER A 81 -2.63 9.37 -11.27
C SER A 81 -2.03 8.02 -11.62
N ILE A 82 -2.13 7.05 -10.72
CA ILE A 82 -1.61 5.71 -10.95
C ILE A 82 -2.77 4.76 -11.18
N ASN A 83 -2.82 4.14 -12.37
CA ASN A 83 -3.59 2.93 -12.54
C ASN A 83 -2.71 1.74 -12.13
N THR A 84 -3.06 1.08 -11.02
CA THR A 84 -2.26 -0.04 -10.54
C THR A 84 -2.42 -1.29 -11.40
N GLU A 85 -3.47 -1.42 -12.21
CA GLU A 85 -3.62 -2.56 -13.13
C GLU A 85 -2.63 -2.45 -14.30
N GLU A 86 -2.21 -1.24 -14.62
CA GLU A 86 -1.20 -0.95 -15.63
C GLU A 86 0.22 -0.89 -15.04
N LEU A 87 0.36 -1.08 -13.72
CA LEU A 87 1.67 -0.92 -13.05
C LEU A 87 2.73 -1.90 -13.55
N ASP A 88 2.29 -3.14 -13.84
CA ASP A 88 3.14 -4.19 -14.42
C ASP A 88 3.42 -3.96 -15.92
N ASN A 89 2.65 -3.06 -16.56
CA ASN A 89 2.69 -2.77 -18.00
C ASN A 89 3.30 -1.39 -18.33
N PHE A 90 3.78 -0.60 -17.36
CA PHE A 90 4.52 0.63 -17.65
C PHE A 90 5.84 0.25 -18.35
N LYS A 91 5.80 0.14 -19.67
CA LYS A 91 6.98 0.05 -20.53
C LYS A 91 7.31 1.45 -21.00
N GLY A 92 8.07 2.19 -20.18
CA GLY A 92 9.04 3.23 -20.55
C GLY A 92 8.58 4.50 -21.28
N GLU A 93 7.54 4.46 -22.10
CA GLU A 93 7.27 5.51 -23.07
C GLU A 93 6.30 6.54 -22.50
N ASN A 94 6.91 7.59 -21.94
CA ASN A 94 6.34 8.87 -21.50
C ASN A 94 5.69 8.94 -20.11
N LEU A 95 6.42 8.48 -19.09
CA LEU A 95 6.19 8.86 -17.68
C LEU A 95 6.06 10.39 -17.48
N ARG A 96 6.72 11.20 -18.32
CA ARG A 96 6.61 12.67 -18.33
C ARG A 96 5.18 13.17 -18.58
N ARG A 97 4.39 12.45 -19.37
CA ARG A 97 3.00 12.83 -19.71
C ARG A 97 2.01 12.47 -18.61
N LEU A 98 2.39 11.60 -17.68
CA LEU A 98 1.54 11.20 -16.56
C LEU A 98 1.44 12.29 -15.49
N PHE A 99 2.43 13.18 -15.43
CA PHE A 99 2.40 14.32 -14.52
C PHE A 99 1.53 15.44 -15.07
N THR A 100 0.61 15.90 -14.24
CA THR A 100 -0.45 16.86 -14.53
C THR A 100 -0.47 17.96 -13.48
N LYS A 101 -1.10 19.09 -13.80
CA LYS A 101 -1.22 20.24 -12.88
C LYS A 101 -2.31 20.06 -11.84
N GLY A 102 -3.37 19.33 -12.19
CA GLY A 102 -4.53 19.12 -11.32
C GLY A 102 -4.33 17.94 -10.39
N LYS A 103 -4.72 18.11 -9.13
CA LYS A 103 -4.77 17.00 -8.17
C LYS A 103 -5.83 15.99 -8.61
N PRO A 104 -5.49 14.69 -8.74
CA PRO A 104 -6.46 13.65 -9.04
C PRO A 104 -7.55 13.56 -7.97
N GLU A 105 -8.79 13.37 -8.41
CA GLU A 105 -9.94 13.22 -7.50
C GLU A 105 -9.92 11.89 -6.74
N LYS A 106 -9.35 10.85 -7.35
CA LYS A 106 -9.33 9.49 -6.83
C LYS A 106 -7.91 9.04 -6.50
N LYS A 107 -7.81 8.26 -5.41
CA LYS A 107 -6.60 7.51 -5.07
C LYS A 107 -6.56 6.21 -5.91
N PRO A 108 -5.38 5.72 -6.30
CA PRO A 108 -4.06 6.15 -5.84
C PRO A 108 -3.41 7.21 -6.76
N TYR A 109 -2.65 8.14 -6.16
CA TYR A 109 -1.91 9.17 -6.92
C TYR A 109 -0.60 9.57 -6.24
N ILE A 110 0.36 10.05 -7.04
CA ILE A 110 1.61 10.65 -6.57
C ILE A 110 1.51 12.17 -6.60
N VAL A 111 2.11 12.79 -5.60
CA VAL A 111 2.48 14.20 -5.56
C VAL A 111 4.00 14.29 -5.57
N MET A 112 4.53 15.08 -6.49
CA MET A 112 5.94 15.39 -6.62
C MET A 112 6.20 16.80 -6.13
N ASN A 113 7.25 16.98 -5.32
CA ASN A 113 7.84 18.27 -5.03
C ASN A 113 9.27 18.33 -5.58
N ILE A 114 9.64 19.44 -6.19
CA ILE A 114 10.99 19.66 -6.75
C ILE A 114 11.56 20.93 -6.12
N ASP A 115 12.53 20.76 -5.23
CA ASP A 115 13.21 21.84 -4.52
C ASP A 115 14.65 22.01 -5.04
N GLY A 116 15.22 23.21 -4.89
CA GLY A 116 16.59 23.54 -5.28
C GLY A 116 16.74 24.08 -6.71
N ASP A 117 17.93 24.64 -6.99
CA ASP A 117 18.23 25.39 -8.22
C ASP A 117 19.38 24.84 -9.07
N LYS A 118 20.43 24.29 -8.44
CA LYS A 118 21.58 23.66 -9.14
C LYS A 118 21.53 22.13 -9.09
N VAL A 119 21.00 21.61 -7.99
CA VAL A 119 20.74 20.20 -7.76
C VAL A 119 19.30 20.12 -7.29
N TYR A 120 18.47 19.42 -8.04
CA TYR A 120 17.08 19.21 -7.66
C TYR A 120 16.99 18.12 -6.61
N LYS A 121 16.34 18.44 -5.49
CA LYS A 121 15.82 17.46 -4.56
C LYS A 121 14.38 17.16 -4.97
N VAL A 122 14.12 15.93 -5.38
CA VAL A 122 12.79 15.49 -5.78
C VAL A 122 12.21 14.62 -4.68
N ASN A 123 11.07 15.04 -4.11
CA ASN A 123 10.31 14.29 -3.13
C ASN A 123 9.03 13.77 -3.79
N LEU A 124 8.79 12.46 -3.70
CA LEU A 124 7.60 11.82 -4.22
C LEU A 124 6.76 11.29 -3.04
N LYS A 125 5.47 11.62 -3.01
CA LYS A 125 4.50 11.13 -2.03
C LYS A 125 3.35 10.42 -2.73
N LEU A 126 3.23 9.11 -2.51
CA LEU A 126 2.17 8.27 -3.00
C LEU A 126 1.03 8.19 -1.98
N TYR A 127 -0.15 8.64 -2.36
CA TYR A 127 -1.38 8.59 -1.57
C TYR A 127 -2.23 7.39 -2.00
N VAL A 128 -2.47 6.46 -1.08
CA VAL A 128 -3.22 5.22 -1.34
C VAL A 128 -4.28 4.99 -0.27
N LYS A 129 -5.27 4.16 -0.61
CA LYS A 129 -6.28 3.64 0.33
C LYS A 129 -6.23 2.12 0.30
N ILE A 130 -5.83 1.51 1.40
CA ILE A 130 -5.69 0.05 1.53
C ILE A 130 -6.56 -0.39 2.70
N LEU A 131 -7.49 -1.32 2.47
CA LEU A 131 -8.46 -1.80 3.47
C LEU A 131 -9.13 -0.63 4.22
N ASN A 132 -9.63 0.35 3.46
CA ASN A 132 -10.24 1.59 3.96
C ASN A 132 -9.35 2.52 4.81
N LYS A 133 -8.07 2.20 4.99
CA LYS A 133 -7.11 3.06 5.68
C LYS A 133 -6.31 3.88 4.68
N GLU A 134 -6.23 5.18 4.93
CA GLU A 134 -5.36 6.06 4.15
C GLU A 134 -3.90 5.84 4.54
N ARG A 135 -3.02 5.81 3.54
CA ARG A 135 -1.57 5.70 3.73
C ARG A 135 -0.86 6.65 2.77
N ILE A 136 0.28 7.15 3.23
CA ILE A 136 1.19 7.97 2.45
C ILE A 136 2.56 7.26 2.46
N MET A 137 3.09 7.00 1.28
CA MET A 137 4.40 6.38 1.09
C MET A 137 5.29 7.42 0.43
N GLN A 138 6.49 7.63 0.94
CA GLN A 138 7.36 8.71 0.47
C GLN A 138 8.76 8.22 0.14
N CYS A 139 9.35 8.79 -0.89
CA CYS A 139 10.76 8.64 -1.18
C CYS A 139 11.34 9.94 -1.74
N GLU A 140 12.66 10.08 -1.66
CA GLU A 140 13.38 11.21 -2.22
C GLU A 140 14.58 10.76 -3.02
N PHE A 141 14.98 11.58 -3.99
CA PHE A 141 16.22 11.43 -4.73
C PHE A 141 16.74 12.81 -5.18
N TYR A 142 18.00 12.84 -5.60
CA TYR A 142 18.68 14.06 -6.03
C TYR A 142 19.10 13.96 -7.49
N LYS A 143 18.99 15.06 -8.23
CA LYS A 143 19.41 15.14 -9.63
C LYS A 143 20.11 16.47 -9.91
N GLY A 144 21.42 16.41 -10.12
CA GLY A 144 22.25 17.55 -10.52
C GLY A 144 22.36 17.71 -12.03
N LYS A 145 22.76 18.91 -12.47
CA LYS A 145 23.22 19.16 -13.84
C LYS A 145 24.69 18.74 -13.99
N TYR A 146 24.94 17.44 -14.08
CA TYR A 146 26.29 16.94 -14.34
C TYR A 146 26.65 17.17 -15.82
N LYS A 147 27.76 17.86 -16.09
CA LYS A 147 28.38 17.83 -17.43
C LYS A 147 28.90 16.41 -17.62
N LYS A 148 28.45 15.70 -18.66
CA LYS A 148 29.17 14.53 -19.16
C LYS A 148 30.44 14.99 -19.84
#